data_AF-A0A0J7Z2I0-F1
#
_entry.id   AF-A0A0J7Z2I0-F1
#
_cell.length_a   1.000
_cell.length_b   1.000
_cell.length_c   1.000
_cell.angle_alpha   90.00
_cell.angle_beta   90.00
_cell.angle_gamma   90.00
#
_symmetry.space_group_name_H-M   'P 1'
#
loop_
_entity.id
_entity.type
_entity.pdbx_description
1 polymer ?
#
loop_
_entity_poly.entity_id
_entity_poly.type
_entity_poly.pdbx_seq_one_letter_code
_entity_poly.pdbx_strand_id
1 'polypeptide(L)'
;MNPHAAVSVRQSRWVPAAALLLAMTTSCTGSASGNGAAAAFKPGAAGVGDRLFPALGNGGYDVAHYGLTLDYVPETNRLKGTAVITARATQDLSRFNLDLSGLRVRRATVQGATARYTREKDELQVTPAKPVEEGDTFRTVVTYDGTPRTIEDDDGSLEGWIETDDGSTALGQPAGSMTWFPGNHHPSDKATYDITVTVPKDADGDPYDVVSNGELTTEEDNGETVTRHWRTEEPMAGYLAQLAVGYFEVHKGRTDDDLPVYVAVDPDESENAADVKELVPEIVGWASDRFGPYPFSSTGAVVDHVPELGYALETQTKPYFDEAPDETLLVHELAHQWFGNSVTPRQWKDIWLSEGMATYAEWLWEEERGGRKTDEIFEDFYDGKDSESEGIWAFPPADPPSAARVSDPPVYGRGAMVVHKVREAVGDGTFFDILRTWTRQHRHGNADTGQFIALCEGKSGKDLTNLFDVWLFDKKKP
;
A
#
# COMPACT_ATOMS: atom_id res chain seq x y z
N MET A 1 -32.57 -57.91 -15.57
CA MET A 1 -32.37 -59.31 -15.98
C MET A 1 -30.96 -59.42 -16.55
N ASN A 2 -30.09 -60.13 -15.82
CA ASN A 2 -28.77 -60.59 -16.25
C ASN A 2 -28.95 -61.75 -17.26
N PRO A 3 -27.98 -62.15 -18.11
CA PRO A 3 -26.70 -62.65 -17.59
C PRO A 3 -25.42 -62.44 -18.44
N HIS A 4 -24.31 -62.59 -17.74
CA HIS A 4 -22.92 -62.71 -18.21
C HIS A 4 -22.57 -64.10 -18.78
N ALA A 5 -21.63 -64.13 -19.72
CA ALA A 5 -20.75 -65.24 -20.10
C ALA A 5 -19.39 -64.61 -20.51
N ALA A 6 -18.20 -64.94 -19.99
CA ALA A 6 -17.41 -66.19 -19.93
C ALA A 6 -16.08 -66.03 -20.73
N VAL A 7 -14.97 -65.88 -20.00
CA VAL A 7 -13.64 -66.54 -20.10
C VAL A 7 -12.98 -66.81 -21.49
N SER A 8 -11.84 -66.11 -21.70
CA SER A 8 -10.48 -66.50 -22.17
C SER A 8 -10.23 -67.33 -23.44
N VAL A 9 -9.15 -66.99 -24.19
CA VAL A 9 -7.97 -67.85 -24.53
C VAL A 9 -7.08 -67.23 -25.66
N ARG A 10 -5.76 -67.10 -25.38
CA ARG A 10 -4.52 -67.17 -26.24
C ARG A 10 -4.39 -66.29 -27.51
N GLN A 11 -3.24 -65.71 -27.86
CA GLN A 11 -1.98 -66.41 -28.22
C GLN A 11 -0.71 -65.54 -28.07
N SER A 12 0.33 -66.22 -27.57
CA SER A 12 1.78 -65.99 -27.63
C SER A 12 2.35 -66.57 -28.97
N ARG A 13 3.44 -66.16 -29.64
CA ARG A 13 4.88 -66.08 -29.26
C ARG A 13 5.72 -65.58 -30.48
N TRP A 14 6.72 -64.68 -30.34
CA TRP A 14 8.21 -64.85 -30.28
C TRP A 14 8.99 -64.63 -31.62
N VAL A 15 9.94 -63.67 -31.70
CA VAL A 15 11.44 -63.70 -31.52
C VAL A 15 12.20 -64.21 -32.77
N PRO A 16 13.26 -63.53 -33.27
CA PRO A 16 14.67 -63.72 -32.83
C PRO A 16 15.47 -62.40 -32.74
N ALA A 17 16.71 -62.30 -32.24
CA ALA A 17 17.56 -63.00 -31.29
C ALA A 17 18.96 -62.38 -31.50
N ALA A 18 19.67 -61.96 -30.45
CA ALA A 18 21.15 -61.96 -30.41
C ALA A 18 21.66 -61.78 -28.98
N ALA A 19 22.51 -62.73 -28.58
CA ALA A 19 23.16 -62.90 -27.28
C ALA A 19 24.24 -61.83 -27.02
N LEU A 20 24.39 -61.26 -25.81
CA LEU A 20 24.93 -61.81 -24.54
C LEU A 20 26.47 -61.86 -24.51
N LEU A 21 27.07 -60.96 -23.73
CA LEU A 21 28.38 -61.13 -23.09
C LEU A 21 28.32 -60.50 -21.70
N LEU A 22 28.39 -61.37 -20.69
CA LEU A 22 28.44 -61.08 -19.26
C LEU A 22 29.89 -60.79 -18.86
N ALA A 23 30.12 -59.75 -18.07
CA ALA A 23 31.29 -59.65 -17.18
C ALA A 23 30.77 -59.38 -15.77
N MET A 24 30.97 -60.33 -14.86
CA MET A 24 30.70 -60.16 -13.43
C MET A 24 31.95 -59.63 -12.74
N THR A 25 31.81 -58.58 -11.94
CA THR A 25 32.66 -58.36 -10.75
C THR A 25 31.82 -57.75 -9.63
N THR A 26 31.60 -58.57 -8.60
CA THR A 26 31.65 -58.25 -7.16
C THR A 26 30.90 -57.04 -6.61
N SER A 27 29.89 -57.36 -5.80
CA SER A 27 29.20 -56.49 -4.85
C SER A 27 30.14 -55.73 -3.91
N CYS A 28 30.00 -54.41 -3.90
CA CYS A 28 30.18 -53.61 -2.68
C CYS A 28 28.80 -53.09 -2.29
N THR A 29 28.27 -53.58 -1.18
CA THR A 29 27.16 -52.95 -0.46
C THR A 29 27.66 -51.60 0.08
N GLY A 30 27.60 -50.58 -0.76
CA GLY A 30 27.64 -49.19 -0.32
C GLY A 30 26.27 -48.84 0.19
N SER A 31 26.15 -48.71 1.51
CA SER A 31 25.04 -48.01 2.14
C SER A 31 24.87 -46.68 1.43
N ALA A 32 23.81 -46.54 0.64
CA ALA A 32 23.37 -45.26 0.14
C ALA A 32 22.91 -44.47 1.37
N SER A 33 23.85 -43.77 2.00
CA SER A 33 23.53 -42.59 2.78
C SER A 33 22.76 -41.68 1.84
N GLY A 34 21.44 -41.65 2.04
CA GLY A 34 20.59 -40.64 1.46
C GLY A 34 21.11 -39.30 1.96
N ASN A 35 21.98 -38.66 1.19
CA ASN A 35 22.17 -37.23 1.26
C ASN A 35 20.85 -36.64 0.76
N GLY A 36 19.88 -36.50 1.66
CA GLY A 36 18.95 -35.39 1.56
C GLY A 36 19.84 -34.15 1.53
N ALA A 37 20.02 -33.55 0.35
CA ALA A 37 20.58 -32.23 0.27
C ALA A 37 19.65 -31.35 1.10
N ALA A 38 20.07 -31.01 2.32
CA ALA A 38 19.40 -29.98 3.10
C ALA A 38 19.21 -28.79 2.18
N ALA A 39 17.97 -28.29 2.05
CA ALA A 39 17.70 -27.13 1.23
C ALA A 39 18.68 -26.03 1.65
N ALA A 40 19.53 -25.60 0.72
CA ALA A 40 20.50 -24.56 1.04
C ALA A 40 19.72 -23.25 1.23
N PHE A 41 19.92 -22.58 2.37
CA PHE A 41 19.41 -21.23 2.60
C PHE A 41 19.78 -20.31 1.43
N LYS A 42 18.82 -19.54 0.92
CA LYS A 42 18.99 -18.66 -0.25
C LYS A 42 18.80 -17.20 0.14
N PRO A 43 19.36 -16.25 -0.61
CA PRO A 43 18.99 -14.86 -0.45
C PRO A 43 17.52 -14.62 -0.77
N GLY A 44 16.86 -13.78 0.03
CA GLY A 44 15.60 -13.15 -0.35
C GLY A 44 15.76 -12.28 -1.60
N ALA A 45 14.66 -12.07 -2.32
CA ALA A 45 14.65 -11.23 -3.52
C ALA A 45 14.81 -9.75 -3.13
N ALA A 46 15.50 -8.99 -3.98
CA ALA A 46 15.74 -7.54 -3.81
C ALA A 46 14.63 -6.67 -4.42
N GLY A 47 13.46 -7.26 -4.63
CA GLY A 47 12.34 -6.71 -5.38
C GLY A 47 11.20 -7.73 -5.32
N VAL A 48 9.94 -7.29 -5.17
CA VAL A 48 8.79 -8.22 -5.19
C VAL A 48 8.41 -8.66 -6.61
N GLY A 49 9.02 -8.06 -7.64
CA GLY A 49 8.77 -8.38 -9.04
C GLY A 49 7.58 -7.64 -9.65
N ASP A 50 7.23 -6.46 -9.11
CA ASP A 50 6.28 -5.56 -9.75
C ASP A 50 6.81 -5.08 -11.11
N ARG A 51 5.93 -4.98 -12.12
CA ARG A 51 6.33 -4.61 -13.49
C ARG A 51 6.69 -3.13 -13.59
N LEU A 52 5.96 -2.27 -12.88
CA LEU A 52 6.15 -0.82 -12.90
C LEU A 52 7.31 -0.46 -11.99
N PHE A 53 7.38 -1.07 -10.81
CA PHE A 53 8.38 -0.76 -9.79
C PHE A 53 9.18 -2.01 -9.37
N PRO A 54 10.05 -2.55 -10.25
CA PRO A 54 10.71 -3.84 -10.02
C PRO A 54 11.72 -3.84 -8.86
N ALA A 55 12.14 -2.66 -8.41
CA ALA A 55 13.07 -2.48 -7.29
C ALA A 55 12.37 -2.29 -5.94
N LEU A 56 11.06 -2.05 -5.91
CA LEU A 56 10.33 -1.83 -4.68
C LEU A 56 9.98 -3.14 -3.97
N GLY A 57 10.04 -3.09 -2.65
CA GLY A 57 9.80 -4.21 -1.77
C GLY A 57 10.82 -5.33 -1.92
N ASN A 58 10.67 -6.38 -1.13
CA ASN A 58 11.61 -7.47 -1.06
C ASN A 58 10.88 -8.80 -0.84
N GLY A 59 11.53 -9.89 -1.27
CA GLY A 59 10.95 -11.23 -1.22
C GLY A 59 11.58 -12.13 -0.16
N GLY A 60 10.85 -13.18 0.21
CA GLY A 60 11.32 -14.24 1.11
C GLY A 60 10.94 -14.04 2.58
N TYR A 61 10.24 -12.96 2.90
CA TYR A 61 9.60 -12.72 4.19
C TYR A 61 8.34 -11.87 4.01
N ASP A 62 7.58 -11.75 5.10
CA ASP A 62 6.33 -10.99 5.23
C ASP A 62 6.41 -10.21 6.55
N VAL A 63 6.25 -8.88 6.51
CA VAL A 63 6.43 -8.03 7.71
C VAL A 63 5.13 -7.95 8.50
N ALA A 64 5.19 -8.33 9.77
CA ALA A 64 4.03 -8.24 10.66
C ALA A 64 3.96 -6.88 11.38
N HIS A 65 5.10 -6.28 11.70
CA HIS A 65 5.15 -5.08 12.53
C HIS A 65 6.42 -4.24 12.35
N TYR A 66 6.24 -2.92 12.32
CA TYR A 66 7.28 -1.91 12.44
C TYR A 66 7.14 -1.15 13.76
N GLY A 67 8.18 -1.20 14.59
CA GLY A 67 8.37 -0.29 15.71
C GLY A 67 9.42 0.75 15.31
N LEU A 68 9.01 2.00 15.10
CA LEU A 68 9.87 3.10 14.70
C LEU A 68 10.06 4.06 15.87
N THR A 69 11.31 4.32 16.24
CA THR A 69 11.66 5.35 17.23
C THR A 69 12.56 6.37 16.56
N LEU A 70 12.07 7.60 16.47
CA LEU A 70 12.68 8.68 15.69
C LEU A 70 12.98 9.87 16.59
N ASP A 71 14.22 10.33 16.58
CA ASP A 71 14.60 11.65 17.07
C ASP A 71 14.72 12.56 15.83
N TYR A 72 13.85 13.56 15.71
CA TYR A 72 13.86 14.51 14.59
C TYR A 72 14.10 15.94 15.09
N VAL A 73 14.99 16.66 14.40
CA VAL A 73 15.31 18.07 14.69
C VAL A 73 14.99 18.89 13.45
N PRO A 74 13.83 19.59 13.42
CA PRO A 74 13.38 20.39 12.28
C PRO A 74 14.43 21.37 11.77
N GLU A 75 15.05 22.15 12.66
CA GLU A 75 15.95 23.26 12.30
C GLU A 75 17.22 22.83 11.58
N THR A 76 17.58 21.55 11.67
CA THR A 76 18.76 20.99 10.99
C THR A 76 18.41 19.91 9.98
N ASN A 77 17.12 19.58 9.84
CA ASN A 77 16.62 18.43 9.13
C ASN A 77 17.46 17.17 9.44
N ARG A 78 17.63 16.86 10.73
CA ARG A 78 18.42 15.70 11.18
C ARG A 78 17.50 14.67 11.80
N LEU A 79 17.51 13.48 11.20
CA LEU A 79 16.78 12.33 11.68
C LEU A 79 17.77 11.31 12.25
N LYS A 80 17.49 10.80 13.45
CA LYS A 80 18.10 9.61 14.00
C LYS A 80 17.00 8.60 14.30
N GLY A 81 17.12 7.42 13.71
CA GLY A 81 16.08 6.40 13.77
C GLY A 81 16.58 5.07 14.32
N THR A 82 15.66 4.37 15.00
CA THR A 82 15.75 2.95 15.27
C THR A 82 14.51 2.28 14.71
N ALA A 83 14.69 1.43 13.70
CA ALA A 83 13.62 0.60 13.16
C ALA A 83 13.73 -0.82 13.73
N VAL A 84 12.64 -1.27 14.33
CA VAL A 84 12.44 -2.63 14.80
C VAL A 84 11.43 -3.30 13.87
N ILE A 85 11.89 -4.27 13.09
CA ILE A 85 11.08 -4.93 12.06
C ILE A 85 10.86 -6.37 12.51
N THR A 86 9.60 -6.76 12.67
CA THR A 86 9.22 -8.15 12.99
C THR A 86 8.61 -8.77 11.75
N ALA A 87 9.25 -9.81 11.23
CA ALA A 87 8.84 -10.46 10.00
C ALA A 87 8.79 -11.99 10.14
N ARG A 88 7.99 -12.64 9.30
CA ARG A 88 7.94 -14.09 9.15
C ARG A 88 8.63 -14.48 7.85
N ALA A 89 9.60 -15.38 7.91
CA ALA A 89 10.25 -15.89 6.72
C ALA A 89 9.28 -16.76 5.90
N THR A 90 9.19 -16.52 4.60
CA THR A 90 8.39 -17.31 3.65
C THR A 90 9.25 -18.31 2.87
N GLN A 91 10.56 -18.35 3.17
CA GLN A 91 11.52 -19.33 2.70
C GLN A 91 12.73 -19.42 3.64
N ASP A 92 13.61 -20.40 3.44
CA ASP A 92 14.92 -20.46 4.11
C ASP A 92 15.85 -19.32 3.65
N LEU A 93 16.10 -18.33 4.53
CA LEU A 93 16.84 -17.10 4.24
C LEU A 93 18.30 -17.15 4.72
N SER A 94 19.23 -17.00 3.78
CA SER A 94 20.66 -16.73 4.06
C SER A 94 20.96 -15.24 4.26
N ARG A 95 20.13 -14.37 3.66
CA ARG A 95 20.10 -12.91 3.78
C ARG A 95 18.73 -12.42 3.31
N PHE A 96 18.35 -11.21 3.69
CA PHE A 96 17.17 -10.50 3.18
C PHE A 96 17.56 -9.04 2.92
N ASN A 97 16.65 -8.28 2.32
CA ASN A 97 16.90 -6.88 1.97
C ASN A 97 15.85 -5.97 2.62
N LEU A 98 16.06 -4.66 2.56
CA LEU A 98 15.18 -3.62 3.08
C LEU A 98 15.43 -2.37 2.25
N ASP A 99 14.38 -1.71 1.81
CA ASP A 99 14.45 -0.44 1.09
C ASP A 99 14.75 0.69 2.08
N LEU A 100 15.84 1.45 1.85
CA LEU A 100 16.25 2.63 2.63
C LEU A 100 17.12 3.57 1.79
N SER A 101 16.59 4.76 1.49
CA SER A 101 17.29 5.80 0.75
C SER A 101 17.92 6.87 1.65
N GLY A 102 19.03 7.44 1.19
CA GLY A 102 19.71 8.60 1.79
C GLY A 102 20.41 8.36 3.15
N LEU A 103 19.70 7.78 4.12
CA LEU A 103 20.10 7.70 5.52
C LEU A 103 21.18 6.65 5.80
N ARG A 104 22.12 6.97 6.70
CA ARG A 104 23.28 6.11 6.95
C ARG A 104 22.96 5.06 8.01
N VAL A 105 23.00 3.79 7.62
CA VAL A 105 22.95 2.65 8.57
C VAL A 105 24.19 2.61 9.45
N ARG A 106 23.99 2.59 10.76
CA ARG A 106 25.04 2.48 11.79
C ARG A 106 25.20 1.07 12.32
N ARG A 107 24.10 0.35 12.47
CA ARG A 107 24.08 -1.02 12.98
C ARG A 107 22.87 -1.77 12.48
N ALA A 108 23.05 -3.06 12.22
CA ALA A 108 21.96 -4.01 12.02
C ALA A 108 22.14 -5.21 12.97
N THR A 109 21.04 -5.69 13.56
CA THR A 109 20.99 -6.94 14.32
C THR A 109 19.81 -7.77 13.86
N VAL A 110 19.93 -9.10 13.92
CA VAL A 110 18.85 -10.05 13.67
C VAL A 110 18.80 -11.00 14.85
N GLN A 111 17.63 -11.13 15.48
CA GLN A 111 17.44 -11.86 16.74
C GLN A 111 18.45 -11.44 17.83
N GLY A 112 18.74 -10.14 17.90
CA GLY A 112 19.70 -9.55 18.84
C GLY A 112 21.19 -9.79 18.53
N ALA A 113 21.51 -10.69 17.60
CA ALA A 113 22.89 -10.91 17.15
C ALA A 113 23.29 -9.91 16.07
N THR A 114 24.54 -9.43 16.08
CA THR A 114 25.06 -8.53 15.04
C THR A 114 24.96 -9.19 13.66
N ALA A 115 24.30 -8.50 12.72
CA ALA A 115 24.23 -8.89 11.32
C ALA A 115 25.29 -8.12 10.52
N ARG A 116 25.81 -8.74 9.46
CA ARG A 116 26.55 -7.98 8.44
C ARG A 116 25.55 -7.28 7.55
N TYR A 117 25.89 -6.09 7.07
CA TYR A 117 25.07 -5.39 6.10
C TYR A 117 25.92 -4.73 5.02
N THR A 118 25.35 -4.60 3.84
CA THR A 118 25.87 -3.83 2.72
C THR A 118 24.72 -3.02 2.13
N ARG A 119 25.01 -1.84 1.60
CA ARG A 119 24.02 -1.02 0.92
C ARG A 119 24.43 -0.79 -0.53
N GLU A 120 23.51 -0.97 -1.45
CA GLU A 120 23.67 -0.64 -2.86
C GLU A 120 22.50 0.25 -3.27
N LYS A 121 22.79 1.53 -3.58
CA LYS A 121 21.77 2.57 -3.75
C LYS A 121 20.80 2.60 -2.54
N ASP A 122 19.52 2.36 -2.78
CA ASP A 122 18.43 2.39 -1.83
C ASP A 122 18.13 1.01 -1.23
N GLU A 123 18.95 -0.01 -1.54
CA GLU A 123 18.74 -1.38 -1.08
C GLU A 123 19.73 -1.77 0.03
N LEU A 124 19.22 -2.07 1.22
CA LEU A 124 19.98 -2.52 2.39
C LEU A 124 19.94 -4.06 2.52
N GLN A 125 21.02 -4.71 2.15
CA GLN A 125 21.15 -6.16 2.29
C GLN A 125 21.61 -6.52 3.70
N VAL A 126 20.84 -7.34 4.42
CA VAL A 126 21.13 -7.79 5.79
C VAL A 126 21.42 -9.29 5.79
N THR A 127 22.63 -9.66 6.21
CA THR A 127 23.06 -11.05 6.37
C THR A 127 23.11 -11.41 7.86
N PRO A 128 22.16 -12.21 8.37
CA PRO A 128 22.13 -12.59 9.77
C PRO A 128 23.30 -13.51 10.14
N ALA A 129 23.69 -13.54 11.42
CA ALA A 129 24.77 -14.40 11.91
C ALA A 129 24.43 -15.90 11.80
N LYS A 130 23.13 -16.22 11.94
CA LYS A 130 22.54 -17.52 11.67
C LYS A 130 21.47 -17.33 10.59
N PRO A 131 21.41 -18.19 9.56
CA PRO A 131 20.31 -18.17 8.62
C PRO A 131 18.95 -18.29 9.33
N VAL A 132 17.88 -17.81 8.68
CA VAL A 132 16.51 -17.85 9.19
C VAL A 132 15.75 -18.94 8.43
N GLU A 133 15.08 -19.84 9.14
CA GLU A 133 14.33 -20.96 8.54
C GLU A 133 12.96 -20.50 8.04
N GLU A 134 12.44 -21.16 7.00
CA GLU A 134 11.06 -20.92 6.54
C GLU A 134 10.06 -21.08 7.69
N GLY A 135 9.17 -20.10 7.83
CA GLY A 135 8.16 -20.08 8.89
C GLY A 135 8.65 -19.53 10.23
N ASP A 136 9.93 -19.20 10.40
CA ASP A 136 10.41 -18.52 11.59
C ASP A 136 9.98 -17.05 11.60
N THR A 137 9.55 -16.57 12.77
CA THR A 137 9.45 -15.13 13.03
C THR A 137 10.79 -14.61 13.52
N PHE A 138 11.31 -13.58 12.87
CA PHE A 138 12.57 -12.94 13.20
C PHE A 138 12.41 -11.45 13.42
N ARG A 139 13.22 -10.91 14.33
CA ARG A 139 13.27 -9.48 14.64
C ARG A 139 14.58 -8.88 14.16
N THR A 140 14.47 -7.88 13.29
CA THR A 140 15.59 -7.08 12.81
C THR A 140 15.57 -5.73 13.48
N VAL A 141 16.73 -5.26 13.95
CA VAL A 141 16.87 -3.89 14.49
C VAL A 141 17.92 -3.16 13.68
N VAL A 142 17.54 -2.04 13.07
CA VAL A 142 18.41 -1.17 12.28
C VAL A 142 18.49 0.19 12.98
N THR A 143 19.69 0.66 13.31
CA THR A 143 19.90 2.03 13.74
C THR A 143 20.53 2.83 12.62
N TYR A 144 20.03 4.03 12.40
CA TYR A 144 20.42 4.88 11.28
C TYR A 144 20.30 6.36 11.65
N ASP A 145 21.01 7.20 10.90
CA ASP A 145 20.89 8.65 11.04
C ASP A 145 21.29 9.34 9.74
N GLY A 146 20.89 10.60 9.61
CA GLY A 146 21.26 11.42 8.47
C GLY A 146 20.39 12.64 8.36
N THR A 147 20.37 13.18 7.15
CA THR A 147 19.41 14.16 6.70
C THR A 147 18.56 13.45 5.66
N PRO A 148 17.29 13.11 5.97
CA PRO A 148 16.38 12.55 4.99
C PRO A 148 16.17 13.57 3.87
N ARG A 149 15.72 13.11 2.71
CA ARG A 149 15.61 13.96 1.52
C ARG A 149 14.34 13.62 0.76
N THR A 150 13.79 14.65 0.14
CA THR A 150 12.81 14.52 -0.93
C THR A 150 13.46 13.77 -2.09
N ILE A 151 12.70 12.88 -2.70
CA ILE A 151 13.05 12.23 -3.95
C ILE A 151 12.07 12.69 -5.02
N GLU A 152 12.50 12.60 -6.27
CA GLU A 152 11.69 12.89 -7.44
C GLU A 152 11.38 11.54 -8.10
N ASP A 153 10.10 11.21 -8.27
CA ASP A 153 9.68 10.00 -8.97
C ASP A 153 9.88 10.16 -10.49
N ASP A 154 9.76 9.06 -11.24
CA ASP A 154 9.97 9.03 -12.68
C ASP A 154 9.01 9.96 -13.47
N ASP A 155 7.88 10.38 -12.88
CA ASP A 155 6.95 11.36 -13.44
C ASP A 155 7.27 12.83 -13.10
N GLY A 156 8.28 13.07 -12.25
CA GLY A 156 8.69 14.40 -11.79
C GLY A 156 8.01 14.87 -10.50
N SER A 157 7.10 14.08 -9.92
CA SER A 157 6.47 14.39 -8.64
C SER A 157 7.48 14.28 -7.48
N LEU A 158 7.28 15.09 -6.44
CA LEU A 158 8.10 15.08 -5.24
C LEU A 158 7.48 14.14 -4.21
N GLU A 159 8.26 13.22 -3.65
CA GLU A 159 7.81 12.29 -2.61
C GLU A 159 8.88 12.07 -1.53
N GLY A 160 8.53 11.34 -0.49
CA GLY A 160 9.40 11.03 0.63
C GLY A 160 9.41 12.12 1.68
N TRP A 161 10.60 12.54 2.12
CA TRP A 161 10.76 13.53 3.18
C TRP A 161 10.75 14.94 2.61
N ILE A 162 9.67 15.69 2.84
CA ILE A 162 9.45 17.03 2.29
C ILE A 162 9.60 18.02 3.45
N GLU A 163 10.55 18.96 3.34
CA GLU A 163 10.67 20.05 4.31
C GLU A 163 9.55 21.07 4.07
N THR A 164 8.81 21.42 5.13
CA THR A 164 7.87 22.54 5.15
C THR A 164 8.61 23.80 5.63
N ASP A 165 7.94 24.95 5.66
CA ASP A 165 8.56 26.18 6.15
C ASP A 165 8.80 26.17 7.68
N ASP A 166 8.04 25.34 8.41
CA ASP A 166 8.08 25.21 9.86
C ASP A 166 8.51 23.81 10.37
N GLY A 167 8.76 22.86 9.47
CA GLY A 167 8.94 21.45 9.84
C GLY A 167 9.17 20.52 8.67
N SER A 168 8.50 19.37 8.66
CA SER A 168 8.56 18.39 7.55
C SER A 168 7.39 17.43 7.56
N THR A 169 6.99 16.98 6.36
CA THR A 169 6.10 15.84 6.17
C THR A 169 6.83 14.68 5.49
N ALA A 170 6.32 13.46 5.66
CA ALA A 170 6.80 12.26 5.00
C ALA A 170 5.65 11.59 4.24
N LEU A 171 5.71 11.63 2.90
CA LEU A 171 4.69 11.09 1.99
C LEU A 171 5.27 9.93 1.18
N GLY A 172 4.56 8.81 1.11
CA GLY A 172 5.19 7.52 0.80
C GLY A 172 4.94 6.92 -0.58
N GLN A 173 4.05 7.50 -1.40
CA GLN A 173 3.62 6.93 -2.68
C GLN A 173 4.41 7.45 -3.88
N PRO A 174 4.93 6.56 -4.76
CA PRO A 174 4.95 5.10 -4.63
C PRO A 174 6.07 4.55 -3.74
N ALA A 175 7.16 5.30 -3.52
CA ALA A 175 8.40 4.80 -2.94
C ALA A 175 8.90 5.63 -1.74
N GLY A 176 8.36 6.82 -1.51
CA GLY A 176 8.85 7.84 -0.60
C GLY A 176 9.13 7.38 0.84
N SER A 177 8.46 6.33 1.32
CA SER A 177 8.68 5.80 2.68
C SER A 177 10.10 5.29 2.93
N MET A 178 10.83 4.92 1.89
CA MET A 178 12.24 4.53 2.00
C MET A 178 13.15 5.68 2.44
N THR A 179 12.71 6.94 2.34
CA THR A 179 13.52 8.11 2.69
C THR A 179 13.65 8.34 4.20
N TRP A 180 12.81 7.69 5.02
CA TRP A 180 12.77 7.92 6.48
C TRP A 180 12.81 6.65 7.34
N PHE A 181 12.47 5.47 6.80
CA PHE A 181 12.70 4.20 7.52
C PHE A 181 13.02 3.01 6.60
N PRO A 182 13.85 2.06 7.08
CA PRO A 182 14.11 0.83 6.35
C PRO A 182 12.89 -0.09 6.39
N GLY A 183 12.41 -0.54 5.24
CA GLY A 183 11.20 -1.37 5.17
C GLY A 183 11.10 -2.22 3.91
N ASN A 184 10.04 -3.02 3.82
CA ASN A 184 9.62 -3.70 2.61
C ASN A 184 8.53 -2.84 1.95
N HIS A 185 8.94 -1.87 1.12
CA HIS A 185 8.03 -0.82 0.66
C HIS A 185 7.31 -1.24 -0.61
N HIS A 186 6.25 -2.03 -0.46
CA HIS A 186 5.35 -2.37 -1.57
C HIS A 186 3.91 -2.53 -1.05
N PRO A 187 2.86 -2.13 -1.81
CA PRO A 187 1.47 -2.22 -1.37
C PRO A 187 1.01 -3.63 -0.97
N SER A 188 1.69 -4.67 -1.42
CA SER A 188 1.38 -6.07 -1.10
C SER A 188 1.84 -6.52 0.30
N ASP A 189 2.82 -5.86 0.92
CA ASP A 189 3.34 -6.20 2.25
C ASP A 189 2.85 -5.17 3.27
N LYS A 190 1.79 -5.55 4.02
CA LYS A 190 1.15 -4.65 4.99
C LYS A 190 1.50 -5.09 6.41
N ALA A 191 1.79 -4.12 7.27
CA ALA A 191 2.21 -4.36 8.64
C ALA A 191 1.45 -3.47 9.64
N THR A 192 1.56 -3.80 10.92
CA THR A 192 1.15 -2.90 12.00
C THR A 192 2.29 -1.94 12.35
N TYR A 193 1.98 -0.78 12.94
CA TYR A 193 2.96 0.26 13.21
C TYR A 193 2.83 0.83 14.63
N ASP A 194 3.97 0.94 15.32
CA ASP A 194 4.15 1.79 16.49
C ASP A 194 5.20 2.86 16.11
N ILE A 195 4.79 4.13 16.01
CA ILE A 195 5.65 5.24 15.61
C ILE A 195 5.82 6.18 16.79
N THR A 196 7.01 6.19 17.38
CA THR A 196 7.40 7.08 18.46
C THR A 196 8.34 8.14 17.92
N VAL A 197 7.99 9.41 18.10
CA VAL A 197 8.76 10.54 17.59
C VAL A 197 9.04 11.52 18.71
N THR A 198 10.31 11.88 18.84
CA THR A 198 10.80 12.88 19.78
C THR A 198 11.33 14.07 19.00
N VAL A 199 10.80 15.26 19.30
CA VAL A 199 11.19 16.54 18.71
C VAL A 199 11.64 17.51 19.80
N PRO A 200 12.65 18.37 19.57
CA PRO A 200 12.97 19.45 20.49
C PRO A 200 11.83 20.46 20.57
N LYS A 201 11.82 21.30 21.59
CA LYS A 201 11.10 22.58 21.52
C LYS A 201 11.92 23.56 20.71
N ASP A 202 11.26 24.49 20.05
CA ASP A 202 11.92 25.53 19.27
C ASP A 202 12.74 26.51 20.16
N ALA A 203 13.29 27.55 19.54
CA ALA A 203 14.10 28.55 20.24
C ALA A 203 13.34 29.36 21.30
N ASP A 204 12.02 29.49 21.17
CA ASP A 204 11.14 30.21 22.09
C ASP A 204 10.54 29.29 23.18
N GLY A 205 10.75 27.98 23.04
CA GLY A 205 10.31 26.95 23.98
C GLY A 205 8.93 26.38 23.63
N ASP A 206 8.41 26.66 22.43
CA ASP A 206 7.15 26.10 21.97
C ASP A 206 7.38 24.72 21.34
N PRO A 207 6.50 23.74 21.60
CA PRO A 207 6.65 22.40 21.06
C PRO A 207 6.12 22.31 19.64
N TYR A 208 6.87 21.67 18.74
CA TYR A 208 6.30 21.20 17.48
C TYR A 208 5.19 20.17 17.74
N ASP A 209 4.15 20.20 16.91
CA ASP A 209 3.20 19.11 16.78
C ASP A 209 3.80 17.96 15.96
N VAL A 210 3.33 16.74 16.26
CA VAL A 210 3.72 15.55 15.51
C VAL A 210 2.49 14.71 15.27
N VAL A 211 2.11 14.57 14.01
CA VAL A 211 0.95 13.81 13.55
C VAL A 211 1.39 12.60 12.74
N SER A 212 0.78 11.45 12.98
CA SER A 212 1.06 10.21 12.24
C SER A 212 -0.22 9.35 12.17
N ASN A 213 -0.12 8.15 11.59
CA ASN A 213 -1.26 7.26 11.37
C ASN A 213 -1.80 6.67 12.68
N GLY A 214 -3.08 6.28 12.66
CA GLY A 214 -3.73 5.60 13.78
C GLY A 214 -4.02 6.54 14.95
N GLU A 215 -3.90 6.03 16.17
CA GLU A 215 -4.25 6.76 17.39
C GLU A 215 -3.01 7.27 18.15
N LEU A 216 -3.08 8.52 18.60
CA LEU A 216 -2.11 9.07 19.55
C LEU A 216 -2.35 8.44 20.93
N THR A 217 -1.47 7.53 21.35
CA THR A 217 -1.61 6.80 22.61
C THR A 217 -0.84 7.43 23.76
N THR A 218 0.21 8.20 23.48
CA THR A 218 1.03 8.86 24.52
C THR A 218 1.63 10.16 24.00
N GLU A 219 1.65 11.16 24.87
CA GLU A 219 2.36 12.42 24.70
C GLU A 219 3.10 12.73 26.02
N GLU A 220 4.40 13.01 25.93
CA GLU A 220 5.26 13.26 27.08
C GLU A 220 6.15 14.48 26.83
N ASP A 221 6.02 15.51 27.68
CA ASP A 221 6.94 16.64 27.76
C ASP A 221 8.13 16.27 28.65
N ASN A 222 9.31 16.19 28.06
CA ASN A 222 10.57 15.82 28.72
C ASN A 222 11.39 17.04 29.16
N GLY A 223 10.79 18.23 29.18
CA GLY A 223 11.47 19.50 29.41
C GLY A 223 11.90 20.13 28.08
N GLU A 224 13.02 19.67 27.53
CA GLU A 224 13.61 20.23 26.29
C GLU A 224 13.04 19.59 25.01
N THR A 225 12.30 18.49 25.12
CA THR A 225 11.77 17.73 23.97
C THR A 225 10.37 17.24 24.28
N VAL A 226 9.55 17.05 23.25
CA VAL A 226 8.25 16.38 23.34
C VAL A 226 8.31 15.07 22.59
N THR A 227 7.80 14.00 23.22
CA THR A 227 7.69 12.68 22.60
C THR A 227 6.23 12.31 22.40
N ARG A 228 5.86 11.92 21.18
CA ARG A 228 4.53 11.41 20.84
C ARG A 228 4.62 9.98 20.32
N HIS A 229 3.69 9.13 20.73
CA HIS A 229 3.58 7.75 20.28
C HIS A 229 2.23 7.53 19.61
N TRP A 230 2.30 7.17 18.33
CA TRP A 230 1.19 6.85 17.46
C TRP A 230 1.14 5.35 17.20
N ARG A 231 -0.06 4.77 17.26
CA ARG A 231 -0.28 3.33 17.14
C ARG A 231 -1.31 3.03 16.07
N THR A 232 -0.93 2.16 15.13
CA THR A 232 -1.78 1.61 14.08
C THR A 232 -1.84 0.09 14.22
N GLU A 233 -2.97 -0.43 14.69
CA GLU A 233 -3.16 -1.88 14.90
C GLU A 233 -3.67 -2.60 13.64
N GLU A 234 -4.26 -1.87 12.71
CA GLU A 234 -4.69 -2.39 11.41
C GLU A 234 -3.53 -2.42 10.40
N PRO A 235 -3.37 -3.50 9.61
CA PRO A 235 -2.33 -3.57 8.59
C PRO A 235 -2.36 -2.41 7.60
N MET A 236 -1.23 -1.72 7.48
CA MET A 236 -0.96 -0.57 6.61
C MET A 236 0.18 -0.90 5.64
N ALA A 237 0.08 -0.46 4.38
CA ALA A 237 1.18 -0.56 3.43
C ALA A 237 2.24 0.52 3.70
N GLY A 238 3.49 0.26 3.32
CA GLY A 238 4.60 1.20 3.55
C GLY A 238 4.35 2.61 3.02
N TYR A 239 3.76 2.74 1.83
CA TYR A 239 3.51 4.04 1.18
C TYR A 239 2.45 4.90 1.89
N LEU A 240 1.62 4.29 2.74
CA LEU A 240 0.55 4.96 3.48
C LEU A 240 1.01 5.48 4.85
N ALA A 241 2.21 5.09 5.27
CA ALA A 241 2.81 5.56 6.51
C ALA A 241 3.20 7.03 6.35
N GLN A 242 2.76 7.86 7.28
CA GLN A 242 3.04 9.30 7.29
C GLN A 242 3.65 9.77 8.59
N LEU A 243 4.34 10.89 8.49
CA LEU A 243 4.79 11.67 9.63
C LEU A 243 4.76 13.15 9.23
N ALA A 244 3.93 13.95 9.90
CA ALA A 244 3.93 15.40 9.77
C ALA A 244 4.44 16.02 11.08
N VAL A 245 5.40 16.92 10.98
CA VAL A 245 5.98 17.70 12.08
C VAL A 245 5.94 19.15 11.68
N GLY A 246 5.34 20.01 12.52
CA GLY A 246 5.10 21.42 12.24
C GLY A 246 4.27 22.03 13.38
N TYR A 247 3.63 23.16 13.16
CA TYR A 247 2.65 23.74 14.09
C TYR A 247 1.26 23.54 13.52
N PHE A 248 0.35 22.93 14.30
CA PHE A 248 -0.99 22.66 13.82
C PHE A 248 -2.07 23.09 14.82
N GLU A 249 -3.16 23.68 14.30
CA GLU A 249 -4.42 23.76 15.02
C GLU A 249 -5.09 22.38 15.04
N VAL A 250 -4.95 21.66 16.16
CA VAL A 250 -5.48 20.30 16.31
C VAL A 250 -6.92 20.30 16.83
N HIS A 251 -7.83 19.76 16.02
CA HIS A 251 -9.21 19.46 16.37
C HIS A 251 -9.40 17.96 16.63
N LYS A 252 -9.85 17.64 17.86
CA LYS A 252 -10.22 16.26 18.26
C LYS A 252 -11.74 16.16 18.39
N GLY A 253 -12.32 15.19 17.71
CA GLY A 253 -13.77 14.95 17.68
C GLY A 253 -14.09 13.46 17.64
N ARG A 254 -15.36 13.15 17.36
CA ARG A 254 -15.83 11.78 17.10
C ARG A 254 -16.92 11.82 16.03
N THR A 255 -17.04 10.74 15.26
CA THR A 255 -18.22 10.52 14.40
C THR A 255 -19.44 10.14 15.26
N ASP A 256 -20.62 10.08 14.64
CA ASP A 256 -21.86 9.62 15.29
C ASP A 256 -21.77 8.19 15.83
N ASP A 257 -20.97 7.34 15.18
CA ASP A 257 -20.69 5.95 15.57
C ASP A 257 -19.50 5.83 16.54
N ASP A 258 -19.12 6.93 17.21
CA ASP A 258 -18.07 6.97 18.23
C ASP A 258 -16.66 6.66 17.69
N LEU A 259 -16.40 6.88 16.40
CA LEU A 259 -15.04 6.76 15.84
C LEU A 259 -14.23 8.02 16.18
N PRO A 260 -13.03 7.94 16.81
CA PRO A 260 -12.15 9.08 17.02
C PRO A 260 -11.82 9.82 15.72
N VAL A 261 -11.95 11.15 15.74
CA VAL A 261 -11.57 12.06 14.66
C VAL A 261 -10.41 12.94 15.14
N TYR A 262 -9.36 13.06 14.33
CA TYR A 262 -8.21 13.93 14.60
C TYR A 262 -7.87 14.71 13.33
N VAL A 263 -8.14 16.02 13.34
CA VAL A 263 -7.82 16.92 12.23
C VAL A 263 -6.74 17.89 12.69
N ALA A 264 -5.67 18.00 11.94
CA ALA A 264 -4.59 18.97 12.15
C ALA A 264 -4.57 19.92 10.96
N VAL A 265 -4.59 21.22 11.22
CA VAL A 265 -4.62 22.26 10.18
C VAL A 265 -3.49 23.24 10.45
N ASP A 266 -2.67 23.52 9.44
CA ASP A 266 -1.67 24.56 9.51
C ASP A 266 -2.35 25.93 9.73
N PRO A 267 -1.85 26.78 10.66
CA PRO A 267 -2.40 28.11 10.90
C PRO A 267 -2.58 28.99 9.65
N ASP A 268 -1.74 28.83 8.62
CA ASP A 268 -1.85 29.57 7.37
C ASP A 268 -3.04 29.11 6.50
N GLU A 269 -3.56 27.89 6.73
CA GLU A 269 -4.74 27.33 6.07
C GLU A 269 -6.03 27.40 6.93
N SER A 270 -5.94 27.80 8.20
CA SER A 270 -7.06 27.77 9.17
C SER A 270 -8.36 28.42 8.67
N GLU A 271 -8.29 29.53 7.93
CA GLU A 271 -9.49 30.19 7.38
C GLU A 271 -10.10 29.40 6.21
N ASN A 272 -9.27 28.85 5.32
CA ASN A 272 -9.72 28.14 4.12
C ASN A 272 -10.21 26.71 4.46
N ALA A 273 -9.57 26.06 5.44
CA ALA A 273 -9.87 24.71 5.89
C ALA A 273 -10.83 24.65 7.09
N ALA A 274 -11.51 25.76 7.40
CA ALA A 274 -12.32 25.90 8.61
C ALA A 274 -13.39 24.80 8.81
N ASP A 275 -13.95 24.32 7.69
CA ASP A 275 -15.04 23.33 7.62
C ASP A 275 -14.54 21.86 7.58
N VAL A 276 -13.23 21.62 7.42
CA VAL A 276 -12.68 20.25 7.25
C VAL A 276 -13.00 19.37 8.47
N LYS A 277 -12.94 19.93 9.68
CA LYS A 277 -13.23 19.21 10.92
C LYS A 277 -14.69 18.75 11.03
N GLU A 278 -15.62 19.44 10.39
CA GLU A 278 -17.04 19.04 10.29
C GLU A 278 -17.27 18.09 9.10
N LEU A 279 -16.62 18.32 7.96
CA LEU A 279 -16.80 17.51 6.75
C LEU A 279 -16.23 16.09 6.88
N VAL A 280 -15.08 15.91 7.53
CA VAL A 280 -14.46 14.58 7.72
C VAL A 280 -15.43 13.55 8.32
N PRO A 281 -16.08 13.79 9.49
CA PRO A 281 -17.03 12.83 10.03
C PRO A 281 -18.29 12.65 9.16
N GLU A 282 -18.77 13.69 8.46
CA GLU A 282 -19.91 13.60 7.54
C GLU A 282 -19.61 12.66 6.37
N ILE A 283 -18.48 12.89 5.68
CA ILE A 283 -18.04 12.11 4.53
C ILE A 283 -17.77 10.66 4.96
N VAL A 284 -17.13 10.43 6.11
CA VAL A 284 -16.89 9.08 6.62
C VAL A 284 -18.19 8.34 6.89
N GLY A 285 -19.22 9.00 7.44
CA GLY A 285 -20.54 8.42 7.61
C GLY A 285 -21.20 8.06 6.28
N TRP A 286 -21.20 9.01 5.33
CA TRP A 286 -21.73 8.81 3.98
C TRP A 286 -21.06 7.67 3.22
N ALA A 287 -19.73 7.57 3.31
CA ALA A 287 -18.93 6.53 2.69
C ALA A 287 -19.18 5.18 3.36
N SER A 288 -19.35 5.15 4.69
CA SER A 288 -19.63 3.93 5.44
C SER A 288 -20.96 3.28 5.03
N ASP A 289 -22.00 4.07 4.77
CA ASP A 289 -23.30 3.57 4.29
C ASP A 289 -23.19 2.90 2.90
N ARG A 290 -22.31 3.40 2.04
CA ARG A 290 -22.15 2.98 0.65
C ARG A 290 -21.14 1.84 0.50
N PHE A 291 -19.98 1.95 1.14
CA PHE A 291 -18.82 1.08 0.96
C PHE A 291 -18.68 0.05 2.09
N GLY A 292 -19.41 0.20 3.18
CA GLY A 292 -19.40 -0.67 4.36
C GLY A 292 -18.64 -0.05 5.53
N PRO A 293 -18.59 -0.72 6.70
CA PRO A 293 -18.03 -0.13 7.92
C PRO A 293 -16.62 0.42 7.72
N TYR A 294 -16.34 1.57 8.36
CA TYR A 294 -15.01 2.19 8.32
C TYR A 294 -13.91 1.18 8.76
N PRO A 295 -12.78 1.11 8.03
CA PRO A 295 -11.83 0.01 8.23
C PRO A 295 -10.85 0.19 9.38
N PHE A 296 -10.69 1.39 9.95
CA PHE A 296 -9.65 1.68 10.95
C PHE A 296 -10.21 2.18 12.29
N SER A 297 -9.36 2.27 13.30
CA SER A 297 -9.75 2.66 14.66
C SER A 297 -9.92 4.17 14.86
N SER A 298 -9.45 4.99 13.90
CA SER A 298 -9.59 6.45 13.89
C SER A 298 -9.61 7.00 12.47
N THR A 299 -10.15 8.20 12.29
CA THR A 299 -10.14 8.96 11.03
C THR A 299 -9.66 10.40 11.26
N GLY A 300 -9.51 11.19 10.20
CA GLY A 300 -9.05 12.56 10.30
C GLY A 300 -8.52 13.12 8.99
N ALA A 301 -7.71 14.19 9.11
CA ALA A 301 -7.01 14.84 8.02
C ALA A 301 -5.79 15.61 8.58
N VAL A 302 -4.78 15.80 7.75
CA VAL A 302 -3.70 16.77 7.95
C VAL A 302 -3.77 17.75 6.79
N VAL A 303 -4.05 19.01 7.08
CA VAL A 303 -4.01 20.11 6.10
C VAL A 303 -2.79 20.95 6.44
N ASP A 304 -1.84 21.00 5.53
CA ASP A 304 -0.55 21.67 5.67
C ASP A 304 -0.48 22.88 4.74
N HIS A 305 0.62 23.66 4.77
CA HIS A 305 0.87 24.75 3.83
C HIS A 305 2.15 24.50 3.00
N VAL A 306 2.03 23.68 1.95
CA VAL A 306 3.14 23.25 1.09
C VAL A 306 2.82 23.50 -0.39
N PRO A 307 2.70 24.77 -0.83
CA PRO A 307 2.17 25.13 -2.16
C PRO A 307 2.99 24.64 -3.37
N GLU A 308 4.21 24.15 -3.16
CA GLU A 308 5.07 23.60 -4.22
C GLU A 308 4.91 22.07 -4.38
N LEU A 309 4.13 21.41 -3.52
CA LEU A 309 3.94 19.95 -3.56
C LEU A 309 2.96 19.54 -4.67
N GLY A 310 1.80 20.21 -4.72
CA GLY A 310 0.83 20.11 -5.81
C GLY A 310 -0.03 18.84 -5.80
N TYR A 311 -0.14 18.15 -4.66
CA TYR A 311 -1.00 16.96 -4.52
C TYR A 311 -1.38 16.67 -3.05
N ALA A 312 -2.52 16.00 -2.89
CA ALA A 312 -2.93 15.33 -1.66
C ALA A 312 -2.60 13.83 -1.71
N LEU A 313 -2.42 13.20 -0.55
CA LEU A 313 -2.14 11.78 -0.45
C LEU A 313 -3.02 11.09 0.58
N GLU A 314 -3.48 9.89 0.26
CA GLU A 314 -4.52 9.18 1.00
C GLU A 314 -4.05 8.53 2.31
N THR A 315 -2.95 8.99 2.90
CA THR A 315 -2.27 8.38 4.04
C THR A 315 -3.23 7.80 5.08
N GLN A 316 -2.95 6.58 5.55
CA GLN A 316 -3.95 5.79 6.28
C GLN A 316 -4.44 6.51 7.53
N THR A 317 -5.77 6.52 7.73
CA THR A 317 -6.52 7.20 8.80
C THR A 317 -6.62 8.72 8.69
N LYS A 318 -5.67 9.43 8.09
CA LYS A 318 -5.63 10.91 8.08
C LYS A 318 -4.96 11.37 6.80
N PRO A 319 -5.68 11.45 5.67
CA PRO A 319 -5.12 11.96 4.44
C PRO A 319 -4.42 13.30 4.63
N TYR A 320 -3.36 13.48 3.86
CA TYR A 320 -2.54 14.68 3.85
C TYR A 320 -2.92 15.56 2.67
N PHE A 321 -3.12 16.85 2.92
CA PHE A 321 -3.38 17.87 1.93
C PHE A 321 -2.31 18.94 2.04
N ASP A 322 -1.74 19.34 0.91
CA ASP A 322 -0.69 20.36 0.81
C ASP A 322 -1.21 21.79 0.93
N GLU A 323 -2.52 21.99 0.78
CA GLU A 323 -3.26 23.21 1.08
C GLU A 323 -4.70 22.85 1.50
N ALA A 324 -5.52 23.83 1.86
CA ALA A 324 -6.92 23.59 2.19
C ALA A 324 -7.68 22.93 1.00
N PRO A 325 -8.19 21.69 1.17
CA PRO A 325 -8.84 20.98 0.08
C PRO A 325 -10.25 21.51 -0.17
N ASP A 326 -10.70 21.43 -1.43
CA ASP A 326 -12.13 21.49 -1.70
C ASP A 326 -12.86 20.21 -1.22
N GLU A 327 -14.19 20.29 -1.16
CA GLU A 327 -15.03 19.20 -0.66
C GLU A 327 -14.89 17.92 -1.51
N THR A 328 -14.64 18.05 -2.83
CA THR A 328 -14.51 16.92 -3.75
C THR A 328 -13.21 16.16 -3.50
N LEU A 329 -12.09 16.88 -3.41
CA LEU A 329 -10.79 16.30 -3.09
C LEU A 329 -10.81 15.64 -1.71
N LEU A 330 -11.44 16.28 -0.71
CA LEU A 330 -11.61 15.68 0.61
C LEU A 330 -12.39 14.35 0.57
N VAL A 331 -13.41 14.25 -0.30
CA VAL A 331 -14.16 13.00 -0.53
C VAL A 331 -13.29 11.92 -1.18
N HIS A 332 -12.50 12.27 -2.20
CA HIS A 332 -11.58 11.35 -2.88
C HIS A 332 -10.63 10.71 -1.87
N GLU A 333 -9.94 11.54 -1.09
CA GLU A 333 -8.95 11.09 -0.11
C GLU A 333 -9.56 10.29 1.06
N LEU A 334 -10.79 10.60 1.47
CA LEU A 334 -11.49 9.82 2.49
C LEU A 334 -12.08 8.50 1.93
N ALA A 335 -12.43 8.44 0.64
CA ALA A 335 -12.86 7.21 -0.01
C ALA A 335 -11.71 6.20 -0.09
N HIS A 336 -10.48 6.68 -0.26
CA HIS A 336 -9.29 5.84 -0.28
C HIS A 336 -9.08 5.02 1.00
N GLN A 337 -9.65 5.43 2.13
CA GLN A 337 -9.61 4.65 3.37
C GLN A 337 -10.16 3.22 3.16
N TRP A 338 -11.12 3.04 2.24
CA TRP A 338 -11.57 1.72 1.78
C TRP A 338 -10.77 1.21 0.58
N PHE A 339 -10.55 2.06 -0.44
CA PHE A 339 -9.97 1.69 -1.73
C PHE A 339 -8.55 2.24 -1.89
N GLY A 340 -7.54 1.40 -1.76
CA GLY A 340 -6.14 1.84 -1.68
C GLY A 340 -5.57 1.60 -0.29
N ASN A 341 -6.30 1.94 0.77
CA ASN A 341 -5.78 1.74 2.13
C ASN A 341 -6.14 0.39 2.72
N SER A 342 -7.42 0.17 3.01
CA SER A 342 -7.87 -1.11 3.56
C SER A 342 -7.63 -2.23 2.55
N VAL A 343 -8.02 -1.98 1.30
CA VAL A 343 -7.78 -2.88 0.15
C VAL A 343 -6.72 -2.25 -0.74
N THR A 344 -5.45 -2.61 -0.55
CA THR A 344 -4.35 -2.13 -1.39
C THR A 344 -4.31 -2.86 -2.74
N PRO A 345 -3.70 -2.28 -3.78
CA PRO A 345 -3.44 -3.02 -5.01
C PRO A 345 -2.43 -4.15 -4.78
N ARG A 346 -2.66 -5.31 -5.40
CA ARG A 346 -1.70 -6.43 -5.37
C ARG A 346 -0.40 -6.08 -6.10
N GLN A 347 -0.51 -5.32 -7.17
CA GLN A 347 0.57 -4.79 -8.00
C GLN A 347 0.19 -3.38 -8.41
N TRP A 348 1.17 -2.50 -8.64
CA TRP A 348 0.89 -1.10 -8.98
C TRP A 348 0.07 -0.92 -10.26
N LYS A 349 0.06 -1.89 -11.18
CA LYS A 349 -0.85 -1.87 -12.35
C LYS A 349 -2.35 -1.93 -12.00
N ASP A 350 -2.68 -2.39 -10.79
CA ASP A 350 -4.07 -2.52 -10.30
C ASP A 350 -4.53 -1.25 -9.56
N ILE A 351 -3.72 -0.18 -9.53
CA ILE A 351 -3.99 1.08 -8.83
C ILE A 351 -5.29 1.78 -9.27
N TRP A 352 -5.79 1.51 -10.49
CA TRP A 352 -7.09 2.01 -10.95
C TRP A 352 -8.26 1.56 -10.06
N LEU A 353 -8.11 0.46 -9.31
CA LEU A 353 -9.09 0.02 -8.30
C LEU A 353 -9.12 0.93 -7.08
N SER A 354 -8.05 1.68 -6.82
CA SER A 354 -7.99 2.73 -5.80
C SER A 354 -8.52 4.03 -6.41
N GLU A 355 -7.80 4.59 -7.38
CA GLU A 355 -8.07 5.92 -7.94
C GLU A 355 -9.43 5.98 -8.63
N GLY A 356 -9.76 5.01 -9.49
CA GLY A 356 -11.04 4.99 -10.19
C GLY A 356 -12.23 4.81 -9.24
N MET A 357 -12.04 4.19 -8.07
CA MET A 357 -13.09 4.08 -7.06
C MET A 357 -13.24 5.37 -6.24
N ALA A 358 -12.13 6.01 -5.88
CA ALA A 358 -12.11 7.29 -5.17
C ALA A 358 -12.69 8.42 -6.03
N THR A 359 -12.28 8.52 -7.30
CA THR A 359 -12.86 9.45 -8.27
C THR A 359 -14.34 9.16 -8.52
N TYR A 360 -14.77 7.88 -8.53
CA TYR A 360 -16.20 7.58 -8.63
C TYR A 360 -16.98 7.95 -7.35
N ALA A 361 -16.33 7.97 -6.18
CA ALA A 361 -16.94 8.44 -4.95
C ALA A 361 -17.26 9.94 -5.02
N GLU A 362 -16.39 10.74 -5.64
CA GLU A 362 -16.67 12.15 -5.94
C GLU A 362 -17.96 12.31 -6.74
N TRP A 363 -18.14 11.53 -7.81
CA TRP A 363 -19.32 11.63 -8.66
C TRP A 363 -20.60 11.28 -7.90
N LEU A 364 -20.53 10.26 -7.04
CA LEU A 364 -21.63 9.87 -6.16
C LEU A 364 -21.95 10.96 -5.13
N TRP A 365 -20.92 11.62 -4.60
CA TRP A 365 -21.06 12.70 -3.64
C TRP A 365 -21.65 13.95 -4.29
N GLU A 366 -21.12 14.38 -5.43
CA GLU A 366 -21.62 15.52 -6.21
C GLU A 366 -23.12 15.33 -6.53
N GLU A 367 -23.50 14.14 -7.00
CA GLU A 367 -24.90 13.85 -7.30
C GLU A 367 -25.81 13.94 -6.05
N GLU A 368 -25.34 13.47 -4.90
CA GLU A 368 -26.07 13.52 -3.62
C GLU A 368 -26.23 14.96 -3.11
N ARG A 369 -25.20 15.80 -3.31
CA ARG A 369 -25.20 17.22 -2.96
C ARG A 369 -26.03 18.08 -3.94
N GLY A 370 -26.65 17.45 -4.95
CA GLY A 370 -27.52 18.11 -5.92
C GLY A 370 -26.78 18.78 -7.07
N GLY A 371 -25.50 18.42 -7.27
CA GLY A 371 -24.72 18.78 -8.45
C GLY A 371 -25.07 17.93 -9.67
N ARG A 372 -24.10 17.69 -10.54
CA ARG A 372 -24.31 16.91 -11.77
C ARG A 372 -24.71 15.48 -11.43
N LYS A 373 -25.52 14.88 -12.31
CA LYS A 373 -25.82 13.44 -12.23
C LYS A 373 -24.61 12.61 -12.64
N THR A 374 -24.43 11.44 -12.04
CA THR A 374 -23.33 10.54 -12.42
C THR A 374 -23.31 10.22 -13.92
N ASP A 375 -24.47 10.11 -14.57
CA ASP A 375 -24.59 9.96 -16.02
C ASP A 375 -24.10 11.20 -16.80
N GLU A 376 -24.38 12.41 -16.30
CA GLU A 376 -23.93 13.68 -16.91
C GLU A 376 -22.42 13.83 -16.78
N ILE A 377 -21.85 13.52 -15.60
CA ILE A 377 -20.40 13.53 -15.38
C ILE A 377 -19.73 12.52 -16.32
N PHE A 378 -20.28 11.32 -16.43
CA PHE A 378 -19.79 10.31 -17.37
C PHE A 378 -19.80 10.83 -18.82
N GLU A 379 -20.88 11.48 -19.26
CA GLU A 379 -20.98 12.07 -20.60
C GLU A 379 -19.96 13.19 -20.82
N ASP A 380 -19.70 14.02 -19.81
CA ASP A 380 -18.71 15.09 -19.87
C ASP A 380 -17.27 14.55 -19.97
N PHE A 381 -16.92 13.52 -19.18
CA PHE A 381 -15.65 12.79 -19.32
C PHE A 381 -15.52 12.14 -20.71
N TYR A 382 -16.59 11.49 -21.17
CA TYR A 382 -16.61 10.84 -22.47
C TYR A 382 -16.39 11.86 -23.59
N ASP A 383 -17.14 12.96 -23.61
CA ASP A 383 -17.09 13.98 -24.66
C ASP A 383 -15.89 14.93 -24.56
N GLY A 384 -15.11 14.87 -23.48
CA GLY A 384 -13.98 15.77 -23.24
C GLY A 384 -14.39 17.17 -22.80
N LYS A 385 -15.55 17.28 -22.12
CA LYS A 385 -16.07 18.55 -21.58
C LYS A 385 -15.69 18.77 -20.13
N ASP A 386 -15.43 17.71 -19.38
CA ASP A 386 -14.90 17.81 -18.02
C ASP A 386 -13.43 18.25 -18.06
N SER A 387 -13.01 19.11 -17.12
CA SER A 387 -11.63 19.58 -17.01
C SER A 387 -10.61 18.45 -16.83
N GLU A 388 -11.03 17.32 -16.25
CA GLU A 388 -10.17 16.17 -15.99
C GLU A 388 -10.23 15.12 -17.11
N SER A 389 -10.92 15.41 -18.21
CA SER A 389 -11.03 14.49 -19.35
C SER A 389 -9.75 14.40 -20.19
N GLU A 390 -8.83 15.34 -20.02
CA GLU A 390 -7.62 15.41 -20.84
C GLU A 390 -6.77 14.14 -20.63
N GLY A 391 -6.47 13.44 -21.72
CA GLY A 391 -5.58 12.27 -21.68
C GLY A 391 -6.19 10.97 -21.14
N ILE A 392 -7.45 10.93 -20.70
CA ILE A 392 -8.08 9.71 -20.11
C ILE A 392 -8.11 8.49 -21.05
N TRP A 393 -7.92 8.70 -22.36
CA TRP A 393 -7.87 7.65 -23.38
C TRP A 393 -6.44 7.27 -23.80
N ALA A 394 -5.40 7.75 -23.12
CA ALA A 394 -4.01 7.53 -23.50
C ALA A 394 -3.57 6.05 -23.43
N PHE A 395 -4.10 5.30 -22.45
CA PHE A 395 -3.87 3.87 -22.27
C PHE A 395 -5.04 3.21 -21.50
N PRO A 396 -5.11 1.86 -21.43
CA PRO A 396 -6.12 1.16 -20.63
C PRO A 396 -5.84 1.29 -19.11
N PRO A 397 -6.82 1.59 -18.24
CA PRO A 397 -6.56 1.86 -16.82
C PRO A 397 -5.82 0.73 -16.08
N ALA A 398 -6.08 -0.53 -16.45
CA ALA A 398 -5.44 -1.71 -15.85
C ALA A 398 -4.06 -2.07 -16.45
N ASP A 399 -3.54 -1.28 -17.39
CA ASP A 399 -2.22 -1.50 -18.01
C ASP A 399 -1.44 -0.19 -18.22
N PRO A 400 -1.04 0.52 -17.16
CA PRO A 400 -0.13 1.66 -17.26
C PRO A 400 1.18 1.26 -17.97
N PRO A 401 1.66 2.05 -18.95
CA PRO A 401 2.80 1.65 -19.76
C PRO A 401 4.16 1.69 -19.02
N SER A 402 4.28 2.47 -17.94
CA SER A 402 5.50 2.68 -17.15
C SER A 402 5.18 3.21 -15.75
N ALA A 403 6.17 3.18 -14.84
CA ALA A 403 6.09 3.80 -13.51
C ALA A 403 5.65 5.27 -13.59
N ALA A 404 6.31 6.06 -14.44
CA ALA A 404 5.97 7.48 -14.70
C ALA A 404 4.55 7.77 -15.21
N ARG A 405 3.72 6.75 -15.41
CA ARG A 405 2.36 6.84 -15.94
C ARG A 405 1.37 6.10 -15.03
N VAL A 406 1.77 5.77 -13.80
CA VAL A 406 0.95 5.03 -12.84
C VAL A 406 -0.15 5.89 -12.24
N SER A 407 0.07 7.22 -12.16
CA SER A 407 -0.88 8.21 -11.62
C SER A 407 -1.47 9.11 -12.72
N ASP A 408 -1.48 8.63 -13.96
CA ASP A 408 -1.94 9.39 -15.13
C ASP A 408 -3.49 9.37 -15.27
N PRO A 409 -4.09 10.33 -16.00
CA PRO A 409 -5.56 10.48 -16.09
C PRO A 409 -6.40 9.22 -16.43
N PRO A 410 -5.95 8.26 -17.27
CA PRO A 410 -6.70 7.03 -17.50
C PRO A 410 -6.96 6.20 -16.24
N VAL A 411 -6.07 6.26 -15.24
CA VAL A 411 -6.19 5.51 -13.99
C VAL A 411 -7.36 6.05 -13.14
N TYR A 412 -7.55 7.36 -13.18
CA TYR A 412 -8.59 8.11 -12.45
C TYR A 412 -9.90 8.17 -13.25
N GLY A 413 -10.00 9.11 -14.20
CA GLY A 413 -11.25 9.41 -14.92
C GLY A 413 -11.79 8.22 -15.69
N ARG A 414 -10.94 7.53 -16.48
CA ARG A 414 -11.39 6.32 -17.20
C ARG A 414 -11.62 5.14 -16.24
N GLY A 415 -10.89 5.06 -15.12
CA GLY A 415 -11.19 4.14 -14.02
C GLY A 415 -12.60 4.34 -13.47
N ALA A 416 -12.99 5.57 -13.14
CA ALA A 416 -14.33 5.93 -12.67
C ALA A 416 -15.41 5.63 -13.72
N MET A 417 -15.13 5.85 -15.00
CA MET A 417 -16.02 5.44 -16.10
C MET A 417 -16.26 3.91 -16.13
N VAL A 418 -15.24 3.09 -15.87
CA VAL A 418 -15.40 1.63 -15.75
C VAL A 418 -16.32 1.30 -14.57
N VAL A 419 -16.09 1.91 -13.41
CA VAL A 419 -16.92 1.72 -12.20
C VAL A 419 -18.38 2.10 -12.47
N HIS A 420 -18.61 3.23 -13.14
CA HIS A 420 -19.94 3.68 -13.53
C HIS A 420 -20.63 2.68 -14.47
N LYS A 421 -19.93 2.18 -15.50
CA LYS A 421 -20.47 1.15 -16.42
C LYS A 421 -20.83 -0.13 -15.70
N VAL A 422 -20.03 -0.55 -14.72
CA VAL A 422 -20.37 -1.68 -13.85
C VAL A 422 -21.67 -1.38 -13.10
N ARG A 423 -21.81 -0.21 -12.47
CA ARG A 423 -23.05 0.20 -11.77
C ARG A 423 -24.27 0.14 -12.69
N GLU A 424 -24.22 0.73 -13.88
CA GLU A 424 -25.31 0.67 -14.87
C GLU A 424 -25.66 -0.78 -15.24
N ALA A 425 -24.63 -1.60 -15.48
CA ALA A 425 -24.81 -2.97 -15.91
C ALA A 425 -25.44 -3.85 -14.82
N VAL A 426 -25.14 -3.65 -13.54
CA VAL A 426 -25.59 -4.52 -12.44
C VAL A 426 -26.77 -3.93 -11.64
N GLY A 427 -26.99 -2.63 -11.74
CA GLY A 427 -27.97 -1.84 -10.97
C GLY A 427 -27.51 -1.51 -9.55
N ASP A 428 -27.96 -0.37 -9.02
CA ASP A 428 -27.52 0.21 -7.74
C ASP A 428 -27.48 -0.76 -6.56
N GLY A 429 -28.55 -1.52 -6.35
CA GLY A 429 -28.63 -2.46 -5.23
C GLY A 429 -27.53 -3.51 -5.26
N THR A 430 -27.25 -4.06 -6.45
CA THR A 430 -26.17 -5.03 -6.67
C THR A 430 -24.81 -4.34 -6.58
N PHE A 431 -24.67 -3.14 -7.14
CA PHE A 431 -23.42 -2.39 -7.16
C PHE A 431 -22.92 -2.08 -5.74
N PHE A 432 -23.76 -1.51 -4.88
CA PHE A 432 -23.35 -1.24 -3.50
C PHE A 432 -23.17 -2.53 -2.68
N ASP A 433 -23.85 -3.64 -3.00
CA ASP A 433 -23.53 -4.94 -2.40
C ASP A 433 -22.18 -5.51 -2.88
N ILE A 434 -21.78 -5.25 -4.13
CA ILE A 434 -20.44 -5.53 -4.63
C ILE A 434 -19.41 -4.75 -3.83
N LEU A 435 -19.55 -3.42 -3.71
CA LEU A 435 -18.58 -2.59 -2.97
C LEU A 435 -18.45 -3.02 -1.50
N ARG A 436 -19.57 -3.18 -0.78
CA ARG A 436 -19.57 -3.69 0.60
C ARG A 436 -19.00 -5.09 0.74
N THR A 437 -19.12 -5.92 -0.29
CA THR A 437 -18.55 -7.27 -0.29
C THR A 437 -17.05 -7.23 -0.59
N TRP A 438 -16.62 -6.38 -1.51
CA TRP A 438 -15.22 -6.16 -1.87
C TRP A 438 -14.42 -5.71 -0.65
N THR A 439 -14.85 -4.62 -0.03
CA THR A 439 -14.19 -4.03 1.15
C THR A 439 -14.16 -4.99 2.34
N ARG A 440 -15.19 -5.84 2.50
CA ARG A 440 -15.24 -6.87 3.55
C ARG A 440 -14.34 -8.07 3.25
N GLN A 441 -14.31 -8.57 2.01
CA GLN A 441 -13.53 -9.75 1.63
C GLN A 441 -12.02 -9.48 1.63
N HIS A 442 -11.64 -8.26 1.27
CA HIS A 442 -10.25 -7.85 1.14
C HIS A 442 -9.79 -6.89 2.24
N ARG A 443 -10.59 -6.71 3.31
CA ARG A 443 -10.27 -5.81 4.42
C ARG A 443 -8.86 -6.09 4.94
N HIS A 444 -8.04 -5.05 4.98
CA HIS A 444 -6.64 -5.08 5.43
C HIS A 444 -5.71 -5.97 4.62
N GLY A 445 -6.10 -6.34 3.40
CA GLY A 445 -5.31 -7.12 2.48
C GLY A 445 -5.03 -6.38 1.18
N ASN A 446 -4.66 -7.16 0.17
CA ASN A 446 -4.45 -6.69 -1.19
C ASN A 446 -5.33 -7.46 -2.18
N ALA A 447 -5.69 -6.80 -3.27
CA ALA A 447 -6.52 -7.39 -4.31
C ALA A 447 -6.11 -6.95 -5.72
N ASP A 448 -6.57 -7.68 -6.73
CA ASP A 448 -6.27 -7.40 -8.14
C ASP A 448 -7.53 -7.25 -9.00
N THR A 449 -7.32 -6.76 -10.22
CA THR A 449 -8.38 -6.54 -11.22
C THR A 449 -9.22 -7.80 -11.48
N GLY A 450 -8.58 -8.97 -11.53
CA GLY A 450 -9.28 -10.24 -11.81
C GLY A 450 -10.24 -10.62 -10.68
N GLN A 451 -9.84 -10.38 -9.43
CA GLN A 451 -10.68 -10.60 -8.26
C GLN A 451 -11.91 -9.67 -8.28
N PHE A 452 -11.76 -8.41 -8.68
CA PHE A 452 -12.88 -7.48 -8.76
C PHE A 452 -13.88 -7.88 -9.86
N ILE A 453 -13.39 -8.21 -11.05
CA ILE A 453 -14.23 -8.69 -12.17
C ILE A 453 -15.02 -9.94 -11.74
N ALA A 454 -14.35 -10.92 -11.14
CA ALA A 454 -14.99 -12.15 -10.68
C ALA A 454 -16.07 -11.88 -9.61
N LEU A 455 -15.85 -10.90 -8.72
CA LEU A 455 -16.85 -10.50 -7.74
C LEU A 455 -18.07 -9.85 -8.41
N CYS A 456 -17.86 -8.94 -9.35
CA CYS A 456 -18.92 -8.28 -10.11
C CYS A 456 -19.82 -9.29 -10.85
N GLU A 457 -19.22 -10.25 -11.55
CA GLU A 457 -19.94 -11.31 -12.26
C GLU A 457 -20.64 -12.27 -11.28
N GLY A 458 -19.95 -12.67 -10.20
CA GLY A 458 -20.49 -13.57 -9.19
C GLY A 458 -21.71 -12.99 -8.45
N LYS A 459 -21.71 -11.68 -8.17
CA LYS A 459 -22.83 -10.99 -7.50
C LYS A 459 -23.99 -10.67 -8.44
N SER A 460 -23.69 -10.29 -9.68
CA SER A 460 -24.72 -9.90 -10.65
C SER A 460 -25.34 -11.09 -11.39
N GLY A 461 -24.63 -12.21 -11.49
CA GLY A 461 -25.00 -13.34 -12.34
C GLY A 461 -24.94 -13.02 -13.84
N LYS A 462 -24.27 -11.93 -14.22
CA LYS A 462 -24.11 -11.47 -15.61
C LYS A 462 -22.70 -11.76 -16.08
N ASP A 463 -22.57 -12.07 -17.38
CA ASP A 463 -21.29 -12.05 -18.08
C ASP A 463 -20.94 -10.58 -18.39
N LEU A 464 -19.87 -10.08 -17.79
CA LEU A 464 -19.41 -8.70 -17.92
C LEU A 464 -18.14 -8.62 -18.77
N THR A 465 -17.70 -9.71 -19.40
CA THR A 465 -16.47 -9.79 -20.20
C THR A 465 -16.37 -8.64 -21.20
N ASN A 466 -17.39 -8.45 -22.04
CA ASN A 466 -17.38 -7.40 -23.06
C ASN A 466 -17.35 -5.98 -22.46
N LEU A 467 -17.90 -5.77 -21.26
CA LEU A 467 -17.84 -4.48 -20.59
C LEU A 467 -16.40 -4.18 -20.17
N PHE A 468 -15.74 -5.11 -19.49
CA PHE A 468 -14.35 -4.92 -19.06
C PHE A 468 -13.38 -4.86 -20.24
N ASP A 469 -13.59 -5.68 -21.28
CA ASP A 469 -12.77 -5.61 -22.51
C ASP A 469 -12.81 -4.19 -23.11
N VAL A 470 -14.01 -3.63 -23.30
CA VAL A 470 -14.21 -2.32 -23.93
C VAL A 470 -13.69 -1.18 -23.04
N TRP A 471 -14.07 -1.17 -21.76
CA TRP A 471 -13.83 0.00 -20.90
C TRP A 471 -12.49 -0.06 -20.17
N LEU A 472 -12.01 -1.26 -19.80
CA LEU A 472 -10.83 -1.43 -18.95
C LEU A 472 -9.56 -1.88 -19.70
N PHE A 473 -9.69 -2.71 -20.74
CA PHE A 473 -8.53 -3.32 -21.42
C PHE A 473 -8.25 -2.78 -22.83
N ASP A 474 -9.28 -2.32 -23.55
CA ASP A 474 -9.11 -1.83 -24.91
C ASP A 474 -8.41 -0.46 -24.94
N LYS A 475 -7.53 -0.28 -25.93
CA LYS A 475 -6.76 0.97 -26.10
C LYS A 475 -7.56 2.11 -26.73
N LYS A 476 -8.71 1.81 -27.32
CA LYS A 476 -9.50 2.79 -28.08
C LYS A 476 -10.64 3.29 -27.22
N LYS A 477 -10.97 4.57 -27.39
CA LYS A 477 -12.27 5.09 -26.98
C LYS A 477 -13.38 4.28 -27.69
N PRO A 478 -14.40 3.79 -26.96
CA PRO A 478 -15.49 2.99 -27.52
C PRO A 478 -16.29 3.66 -28.66
#